data_AF-A0A1F8W746-F1
#
_entry.id   AF-A0A1F8W746-F1
#
_cell.length_a   1.000
_cell.length_b   1.000
_cell.length_c   1.000
_cell.angle_alpha   90.00
_cell.angle_beta   90.00
_cell.angle_gamma   90.00
#
_symmetry.space_group_name_H-M   'P 1'
#
loop_
_entity.id
_entity.type
_entity.pdbx_description
1 polymer ?
#
loop_
_entity_poly.entity_id
_entity_poly.type
_entity_poly.pdbx_seq_one_letter_code
_entity_poly.pdbx_strand_id
1 'polypeptide(L)'
;MKDIDSCLNSVELQGAVGSAATQQHLPDPLSLSRLSTACIGLLALSLHTKEEEQQLFRADWLSESKLPNPNHILQCMLTQLANFSLSASVLLERGLDNPARALCRHTMELSQQILALMYSRDDFRIYIGGHDEKSSTHIWNALFAKGKLNRRLSEIEERLGFDAEMVDHMRAHRSSNYAFYSQAVHHSYIATTVGSYSPRFDGSWHSLGVFGGENAAVETTFRSLNFTLWYFLLVFFAILDKHHRIRPRNAKELFWLEAFMLHFCVKEGYLLLYTGTDNPIESSATHTSGAPAN
;
A
#
# COMPACT_ATOMS: atom_id res chain seq x y z
N MET A 1 22.62 34.36 -8.94
CA MET A 1 21.18 34.03 -9.13
C MET A 1 20.98 33.17 -10.36
N LYS A 2 21.37 33.57 -11.58
CA LYS A 2 21.23 32.75 -12.81
C LYS A 2 21.77 31.30 -12.69
N ASP A 3 22.92 31.11 -12.03
CA ASP A 3 23.51 29.77 -11.86
C ASP A 3 22.69 28.88 -10.90
N ILE A 4 22.02 29.48 -9.91
CA ILE A 4 21.13 28.76 -8.98
C ILE A 4 19.88 28.29 -9.74
N ASP A 5 19.28 29.16 -10.54
CA ASP A 5 18.09 28.84 -11.34
C ASP A 5 18.40 27.70 -12.32
N SER A 6 19.58 27.72 -12.95
CA SER A 6 20.01 26.62 -13.83
C SER A 6 20.14 25.28 -13.10
N CYS A 7 20.67 25.27 -11.87
CA CYS A 7 20.75 24.07 -11.05
C CYS A 7 19.37 23.55 -10.65
N LEU A 8 18.48 24.43 -10.18
CA LEU A 8 17.11 24.04 -9.80
C LEU A 8 16.30 23.51 -10.99
N ASN A 9 16.41 24.16 -12.15
CA ASN A 9 15.78 23.69 -13.38
C ASN A 9 16.27 22.29 -13.78
N SER A 10 17.55 21.98 -13.54
CA SER A 10 18.11 20.65 -13.83
C SER A 10 17.52 19.57 -12.91
N VAL A 11 17.25 19.89 -11.64
CA VAL A 11 16.59 19.00 -10.68
C VAL A 11 15.14 18.73 -11.09
N GLU A 12 14.40 19.78 -11.46
CA GLU A 12 13.01 19.65 -11.91
C GLU A 12 12.91 18.85 -13.21
N LEU A 13 13.82 19.09 -14.16
CA LEU A 13 13.87 18.39 -15.43
C LEU A 13 14.07 16.88 -15.25
N GLN A 14 14.95 16.44 -14.33
CA GLN A 14 15.12 15.00 -14.05
C GLN A 14 13.82 14.35 -13.58
N GLY A 15 13.11 15.00 -12.66
CA GLY A 15 11.81 14.50 -12.21
C GLY A 15 10.78 14.44 -13.35
N ALA A 16 10.72 15.48 -14.19
CA ALA A 16 9.80 15.53 -15.33
C ALA A 16 10.11 14.44 -16.38
N VAL A 17 11.39 14.16 -16.63
CA VAL A 17 11.82 13.03 -17.49
C VAL A 17 11.34 11.71 -16.93
N GLY A 18 11.48 11.49 -15.61
CA GLY A 18 10.95 10.29 -14.95
C GLY A 18 9.43 10.16 -15.08
N SER A 19 8.70 11.26 -14.89
CA SER A 19 7.24 11.29 -15.07
C SER A 19 6.81 10.96 -16.49
N ALA A 20 7.46 11.57 -17.49
CA ALA A 20 7.17 11.28 -18.88
C ALA A 20 7.45 9.81 -19.24
N ALA A 21 8.59 9.28 -18.80
CA ALA A 21 8.93 7.88 -19.03
C ALA A 21 7.96 6.91 -18.34
N THR A 22 7.58 7.18 -17.09
CA THR A 22 6.61 6.33 -16.37
C THR A 22 5.24 6.37 -17.04
N GLN A 23 4.78 7.54 -17.48
CA GLN A 23 3.50 7.66 -18.20
C GLN A 23 3.54 6.94 -19.56
N GLN A 24 4.68 6.93 -20.22
CA GLN A 24 4.88 6.24 -21.49
C GLN A 24 4.92 4.72 -21.33
N HIS A 25 5.68 4.21 -20.36
CA HIS A 25 5.99 2.79 -20.23
C HIS A 25 5.10 2.05 -19.23
N LEU A 26 4.56 2.74 -18.22
CA LEU A 26 3.78 2.15 -17.13
C LEU A 26 2.44 2.90 -16.89
N PRO A 27 1.65 3.21 -17.95
CA PRO A 27 0.39 3.95 -17.78
C PRO A 27 -0.62 3.19 -16.92
N ASP A 28 -0.73 1.86 -17.09
CA ASP A 28 -1.73 1.05 -16.39
C ASP A 28 -1.37 0.84 -14.90
N PRO A 29 -0.13 0.46 -14.53
CA PRO A 29 0.26 0.40 -13.12
C PRO A 29 0.08 1.74 -12.38
N LEU A 30 0.38 2.87 -13.03
CA LEU A 30 0.20 4.21 -12.46
C LEU A 30 -1.29 4.55 -12.30
N SER A 31 -2.12 4.24 -13.28
CA SER A 31 -3.55 4.50 -13.23
C SER A 31 -4.24 3.68 -12.14
N LEU A 32 -3.85 2.40 -12.01
CA LEU A 32 -4.37 1.51 -10.98
C LEU A 32 -3.98 1.98 -9.56
N SER A 33 -2.76 2.50 -9.37
CA SER A 33 -2.33 2.98 -8.05
C SER A 33 -3.10 4.25 -7.65
N ARG A 34 -3.34 5.15 -8.61
CA ARG A 34 -4.15 6.36 -8.42
C ARG A 34 -5.60 6.01 -8.11
N LEU A 35 -6.19 5.08 -8.84
CA LEU A 35 -7.56 4.60 -8.63
C LEU A 35 -7.74 3.98 -7.24
N SER A 36 -6.80 3.11 -6.85
CA SER A 36 -6.80 2.46 -5.54
C SER A 36 -6.64 3.46 -4.41
N THR A 37 -5.73 4.42 -4.57
CA THR A 37 -5.52 5.50 -3.60
C THR A 37 -6.75 6.38 -3.46
N ALA A 38 -7.39 6.76 -4.57
CA ALA A 38 -8.63 7.51 -4.57
C ALA A 38 -9.76 6.75 -3.85
N CYS A 39 -9.88 5.44 -4.09
CA CYS A 39 -10.86 4.59 -3.40
C CYS A 39 -10.67 4.65 -1.87
N ILE A 40 -9.44 4.53 -1.39
CA ILE A 40 -9.13 4.59 0.06
C ILE A 40 -9.40 6.00 0.61
N GLY A 41 -9.04 7.05 -0.14
CA GLY A 41 -9.33 8.43 0.23
C GLY A 41 -10.82 8.70 0.35
N LEU A 42 -11.64 8.21 -0.59
CA LEU A 42 -13.09 8.32 -0.52
C LEU A 42 -13.65 7.55 0.67
N LEU A 43 -13.16 6.34 0.96
CA LEU A 43 -13.53 5.61 2.19
C LEU A 43 -13.24 6.41 3.46
N ALA A 44 -12.11 7.12 3.52
CA ALA A 44 -11.80 7.98 4.66
C ALA A 44 -12.80 9.15 4.79
N LEU A 45 -13.18 9.76 3.67
CA LEU A 45 -14.21 10.81 3.64
C LEU A 45 -15.60 10.26 4.01
N SER A 46 -15.90 9.02 3.63
CA SER A 46 -17.17 8.35 3.96
C SER A 46 -17.42 8.11 5.43
N LEU A 47 -16.35 8.08 6.23
CA LEU A 47 -16.44 7.98 7.69
C LEU A 47 -16.60 9.35 8.37
N HIS A 48 -16.52 10.45 7.63
CA HIS A 48 -16.69 11.80 8.17
C HIS A 48 -18.17 12.17 8.35
N THR A 49 -18.80 11.62 9.38
CA THR A 49 -20.18 11.98 9.73
C THR A 49 -20.36 12.29 11.21
N LYS A 50 -21.15 13.33 11.48
CA LYS A 50 -21.57 13.73 12.83
C LYS A 50 -22.84 13.01 13.28
N GLU A 51 -23.58 12.43 12.34
CA GLU A 51 -24.84 11.73 12.62
C GLU A 51 -24.55 10.29 13.05
N GLU A 52 -24.89 9.95 14.29
CA GLU A 52 -24.65 8.61 14.88
C GLU A 52 -25.30 7.50 14.04
N GLU A 53 -26.42 7.77 13.38
CA GLU A 53 -27.13 6.83 12.52
C GLU A 53 -26.39 6.52 11.21
N GLN A 54 -25.53 7.42 10.74
CA GLN A 54 -24.75 7.29 9.51
C GLN A 54 -23.39 6.61 9.75
N GLN A 55 -22.99 6.44 11.00
CA GLN A 55 -21.69 5.87 11.35
C GLN A 55 -21.60 4.38 10.98
N LEU A 56 -20.44 3.97 10.47
CA LEU A 56 -20.18 2.59 10.08
C LEU A 56 -20.23 1.66 11.30
N PHE A 57 -19.46 2.00 12.33
CA PHE A 57 -19.54 1.37 13.65
C PHE A 57 -20.37 2.24 14.59
N ARG A 58 -21.15 1.62 15.47
CA ARG A 58 -21.82 2.35 16.54
C ARG A 58 -20.80 3.05 17.43
N ALA A 59 -21.15 4.21 18.00
CA ALA A 59 -20.26 4.96 18.87
C ALA A 59 -19.80 4.16 20.11
N ASP A 60 -20.66 3.25 20.60
CA ASP A 60 -20.39 2.34 21.72
C ASP A 60 -19.64 1.05 21.33
N TRP A 61 -19.22 0.94 20.06
CA TRP A 61 -18.54 -0.26 19.57
C TRP A 61 -17.17 -0.46 20.22
N LEU A 62 -16.45 0.58 20.69
CA LEU A 62 -15.20 0.38 21.44
C LEU A 62 -15.44 0.39 22.96
N SER A 63 -16.19 1.34 23.48
CA SER A 63 -16.41 1.53 24.92
C SER A 63 -17.83 2.01 25.20
N GLU A 64 -18.34 1.74 26.41
CA GLU A 64 -19.64 2.26 26.85
C GLU A 64 -19.67 3.79 26.96
N SER A 65 -18.51 4.42 27.18
CA SER A 65 -18.39 5.88 27.21
C SER A 65 -18.52 6.54 25.83
N LYS A 66 -18.69 5.76 24.76
CA LYS A 66 -18.71 6.21 23.35
C LYS A 66 -17.42 6.90 22.89
N LEU A 67 -16.37 6.84 23.69
CA LEU A 67 -15.08 7.48 23.42
C LEU A 67 -13.92 6.50 23.67
N PRO A 68 -12.92 6.45 22.76
CA PRO A 68 -12.85 7.19 21.49
C PRO A 68 -13.80 6.61 20.42
N ASN A 69 -14.22 7.44 19.46
CA ASN A 69 -15.10 7.01 18.37
C ASN A 69 -14.30 6.14 17.35
N PRO A 70 -14.70 4.88 17.12
CA PRO A 70 -14.01 3.98 16.19
C PRO A 70 -13.95 4.49 14.75
N ASN A 71 -15.01 5.15 14.28
CA ASN A 71 -15.08 5.69 12.92
C ASN A 71 -14.05 6.80 12.71
N HIS A 72 -13.85 7.63 13.71
CA HIS A 72 -12.85 8.70 13.65
C HIS A 72 -11.43 8.12 13.63
N ILE A 73 -11.15 7.11 14.45
CA ILE A 73 -9.83 6.44 14.44
C ILE A 73 -9.58 5.78 13.08
N LEU A 74 -10.56 5.03 12.56
CA LEU A 74 -10.46 4.38 11.26
C LEU A 74 -10.31 5.42 10.12
N GLN A 75 -11.06 6.52 10.18
CA GLN A 75 -10.89 7.64 9.25
C GLN A 75 -9.45 8.15 9.22
N CYS A 76 -8.86 8.40 10.39
CA CYS A 76 -7.48 8.86 10.51
C CYS A 76 -6.50 7.84 9.92
N MET A 77 -6.68 6.54 10.20
CA MET A 77 -5.82 5.49 9.64
C MET A 77 -5.95 5.39 8.11
N LEU A 78 -7.18 5.44 7.56
CA LEU A 78 -7.42 5.42 6.12
C LEU A 78 -6.84 6.66 5.43
N THR A 79 -6.90 7.82 6.09
CA THR A 79 -6.29 9.06 5.60
C THR A 79 -4.78 8.91 5.48
N GLN A 80 -4.12 8.35 6.51
CA GLN A 80 -2.69 8.07 6.45
C GLN A 80 -2.34 7.04 5.38
N LEU A 81 -3.17 6.00 5.22
CA LEU A 81 -2.98 4.99 4.17
C LEU A 81 -3.06 5.61 2.77
N ALA A 82 -4.06 6.46 2.51
CA ALA A 82 -4.18 7.19 1.25
C ALA A 82 -2.97 8.11 1.00
N ASN A 83 -2.54 8.85 2.03
CA ASN A 83 -1.39 9.76 1.92
C ASN A 83 -0.08 9.04 1.62
N PHE A 84 0.21 7.91 2.29
CA PHE A 84 1.40 7.11 2.00
C PHE A 84 1.35 6.49 0.61
N SER A 85 0.17 6.04 0.18
CA SER A 85 -0.05 5.45 -1.16
C SER A 85 0.13 6.48 -2.28
N LEU A 86 -0.41 7.70 -2.09
CA LEU A 86 -0.22 8.82 -2.99
C LEU A 86 1.27 9.21 -3.06
N SER A 87 1.92 9.36 -1.90
CA SER A 87 3.33 9.74 -1.82
C SER A 87 4.22 8.71 -2.52
N ALA A 88 3.99 7.42 -2.30
CA ALA A 88 4.70 6.35 -3.00
C ALA A 88 4.49 6.45 -4.52
N SER A 89 3.24 6.62 -4.98
CA SER A 89 2.93 6.75 -6.40
C SER A 89 3.61 7.96 -7.05
N VAL A 90 3.65 9.11 -6.38
CA VAL A 90 4.34 10.32 -6.87
C VAL A 90 5.85 10.10 -6.98
N LEU A 91 6.47 9.43 -6.01
CA LEU A 91 7.90 9.11 -6.08
C LEU A 91 8.19 8.14 -7.23
N LEU A 92 7.37 7.09 -7.38
CA LEU A 92 7.51 6.13 -8.48
C LEU A 92 7.33 6.79 -9.84
N GLU A 93 6.33 7.66 -9.98
CA GLU A 93 6.11 8.44 -11.19
C GLU A 93 7.35 9.28 -11.55
N ARG A 94 8.04 9.85 -10.56
CA ARG A 94 9.28 10.61 -10.80
C ARG A 94 10.53 9.75 -10.98
N GLY A 95 10.43 8.42 -10.90
CA GLY A 95 11.59 7.51 -10.99
C GLY A 95 12.38 7.33 -9.69
N LEU A 96 11.86 7.81 -8.57
CA LEU A 96 12.51 7.73 -7.25
C LEU A 96 12.17 6.41 -6.55
N ASP A 97 12.71 5.31 -7.07
CA ASP A 97 12.33 3.95 -6.64
C ASP A 97 12.68 3.65 -5.17
N ASN A 98 13.93 3.80 -4.74
CA ASN A 98 14.34 3.42 -3.37
C ASN A 98 13.57 4.15 -2.23
N PRO A 99 13.34 5.48 -2.27
CA PRO A 99 12.49 6.11 -1.27
C PRO A 99 11.01 5.67 -1.40
N ALA A 100 10.51 5.37 -2.60
CA ALA A 100 9.18 4.78 -2.77
C ALA A 100 9.07 3.37 -2.17
N ARG A 101 10.13 2.56 -2.24
CA ARG A 101 10.21 1.24 -1.58
C ARG A 101 10.02 1.35 -0.07
N ALA A 102 10.64 2.35 0.56
CA ALA A 102 10.44 2.62 1.98
C ALA A 102 8.98 2.99 2.28
N LEU A 103 8.35 3.85 1.47
CA LEU A 103 6.92 4.17 1.63
C LEU A 103 6.01 2.96 1.40
N CYS A 104 6.31 2.11 0.40
CA CYS A 104 5.57 0.87 0.17
C CYS A 104 5.61 -0.06 1.38
N ARG A 105 6.75 -0.13 2.09
CA ARG A 105 6.84 -0.88 3.36
C ARG A 105 5.89 -0.33 4.42
N HIS A 106 5.77 0.99 4.54
CA HIS A 106 4.87 1.65 5.50
C HIS A 106 3.40 1.47 5.11
N THR A 107 3.06 1.69 3.84
CA THR A 107 1.72 1.45 3.28
C THR A 107 1.26 0.01 3.55
N MET A 108 2.15 -0.96 3.30
CA MET A 108 1.86 -2.37 3.57
C MET A 108 1.59 -2.62 5.06
N GLU A 109 2.42 -2.13 5.97
CA GLU A 109 2.19 -2.34 7.41
C GLU A 109 0.89 -1.72 7.89
N LEU A 110 0.64 -0.46 7.51
CA LEU A 110 -0.54 0.27 7.93
C LEU A 110 -1.80 -0.41 7.41
N SER A 111 -1.81 -0.85 6.15
CA SER A 111 -2.94 -1.60 5.58
C SER A 111 -3.24 -2.88 6.38
N GLN A 112 -2.20 -3.62 6.77
CA GLN A 112 -2.30 -4.85 7.54
C GLN A 112 -2.80 -4.60 8.97
N GLN A 113 -2.32 -3.53 9.62
CA GLN A 113 -2.79 -3.10 10.94
C GLN A 113 -4.28 -2.72 10.89
N ILE A 114 -4.70 -1.93 9.89
CA ILE A 114 -6.11 -1.56 9.71
C ILE A 114 -6.99 -2.80 9.61
N LEU A 115 -6.64 -3.77 8.74
CA LEU A 115 -7.41 -5.00 8.58
C LEU A 115 -7.50 -5.80 9.88
N ALA A 116 -6.38 -5.95 10.59
CA ALA A 116 -6.34 -6.68 11.87
C ALA A 116 -7.22 -6.02 12.94
N LEU A 117 -7.15 -4.70 13.08
CA LEU A 117 -7.94 -3.95 14.06
C LEU A 117 -9.42 -3.94 13.71
N MET A 118 -9.76 -3.75 12.43
CA MET A 118 -11.15 -3.78 11.98
C MET A 118 -11.78 -5.14 12.20
N TYR A 119 -11.04 -6.23 12.04
CA TYR A 119 -11.57 -7.57 12.28
C TYR A 119 -11.81 -7.85 13.78
N SER A 120 -11.01 -7.27 14.67
CA SER A 120 -10.99 -7.63 16.09
C SER A 120 -11.17 -6.43 16.99
N ARG A 121 -12.39 -6.32 17.54
CA ARG A 121 -12.76 -5.30 18.53
C ARG A 121 -11.78 -5.24 19.71
N ASP A 122 -11.31 -6.38 20.19
CA ASP A 122 -10.42 -6.43 21.35
C ASP A 122 -9.02 -5.93 21.02
N ASP A 123 -8.49 -6.22 19.83
CA ASP A 123 -7.22 -5.63 19.41
C ASP A 123 -7.37 -4.12 19.15
N PHE A 124 -8.51 -3.70 18.61
CA PHE A 124 -8.84 -2.28 18.46
C PHE A 124 -8.81 -1.57 19.82
N ARG A 125 -9.41 -2.17 20.86
CA ARG A 125 -9.36 -1.66 22.23
C ARG A 125 -7.94 -1.58 22.80
N ILE A 126 -7.12 -2.60 22.55
CA ILE A 126 -5.71 -2.59 22.99
C ILE A 126 -4.95 -1.47 22.28
N TYR A 127 -5.16 -1.31 20.98
CA TYR A 127 -4.51 -0.28 20.16
C TYR A 127 -4.75 1.14 20.67
N ILE A 128 -6.00 1.48 21.02
CA ILE A 128 -6.35 2.82 21.50
C ILE A 128 -5.87 3.13 22.93
N GLY A 129 -5.39 2.12 23.67
CA GLY A 129 -4.85 2.29 25.02
C GLY A 129 -3.40 2.82 25.06
N GLY A 130 -2.75 2.98 23.89
CA GLY A 130 -1.41 3.53 23.79
C GLY A 130 -1.43 5.05 23.86
N HIS A 131 -1.05 5.61 25.01
CA HIS A 131 -1.03 7.06 25.23
C HIS A 131 0.38 7.67 25.31
N ASP A 132 1.41 6.81 25.28
CA ASP A 132 2.82 7.22 25.30
C ASP A 132 3.68 6.29 24.43
N GLU A 133 4.96 6.64 24.26
CA GLU A 133 5.89 5.88 23.43
C GLU A 133 6.12 4.44 23.93
N LYS A 134 6.20 4.24 25.25
CA LYS A 134 6.46 2.92 25.84
C LYS A 134 5.27 2.00 25.64
N SER A 135 4.06 2.50 25.89
CA SER A 135 2.80 1.78 25.65
C SER A 135 2.60 1.51 24.16
N SER A 136 2.92 2.46 23.28
CA SER A 136 2.87 2.27 21.82
C SER A 136 3.81 1.16 21.35
N THR A 137 5.05 1.13 21.85
CA THR A 137 6.01 0.06 21.56
C THR A 137 5.54 -1.30 22.09
N HIS A 138 4.98 -1.33 23.29
CA HIS A 138 4.43 -2.55 23.86
C HIS A 138 3.25 -3.08 23.05
N ILE A 139 2.30 -2.21 22.68
CA ILE A 139 1.14 -2.53 21.84
C ILE A 139 1.59 -3.03 20.47
N TRP A 140 2.56 -2.37 19.83
CA TRP A 140 3.10 -2.82 18.55
C TRP A 140 3.71 -4.21 18.68
N ASN A 141 4.51 -4.47 19.71
CA ASN A 141 5.07 -5.80 19.94
C ASN A 141 3.99 -6.86 20.25
N ALA A 142 2.94 -6.48 20.96
CA ALA A 142 1.83 -7.35 21.32
C ALA A 142 1.00 -7.74 20.08
N LEU A 143 0.57 -6.76 19.30
CA LEU A 143 -0.40 -6.90 18.21
C LEU A 143 0.24 -7.07 16.83
N PHE A 144 1.32 -6.32 16.56
CA PHE A 144 1.78 -6.04 15.20
C PHE A 144 3.18 -6.55 14.87
N ALA A 145 3.88 -7.16 15.83
CA ALA A 145 5.24 -7.66 15.63
C ALA A 145 5.37 -8.54 14.40
N LYS A 146 6.59 -8.57 13.83
CA LYS A 146 6.92 -9.36 12.65
C LYS A 146 6.39 -10.79 12.77
N GLY A 147 5.68 -11.25 11.74
CA GLY A 147 5.06 -12.58 11.70
C GLY A 147 3.70 -12.67 12.38
N LYS A 148 3.43 -11.89 13.44
CA LYS A 148 2.10 -11.88 14.10
C LYS A 148 1.02 -11.34 13.18
N LEU A 149 1.26 -10.21 12.51
CA LEU A 149 0.34 -9.66 11.51
C LEU A 149 0.05 -10.68 10.41
N ASN A 150 1.09 -11.31 9.86
CA ASN A 150 0.91 -12.24 8.74
C ASN A 150 0.09 -13.48 9.15
N ARG A 151 0.37 -14.05 10.33
CA ARG A 151 -0.41 -15.15 10.89
C ARG A 151 -1.87 -14.74 11.11
N ARG A 152 -2.09 -13.61 11.78
CA ARG A 152 -3.44 -13.10 12.05
C ARG A 152 -4.23 -12.82 10.77
N LEU A 153 -3.60 -12.23 9.75
CA LEU A 153 -4.27 -11.99 8.47
C LEU A 153 -4.64 -13.30 7.77
N SER A 154 -3.78 -14.31 7.84
CA SER A 154 -4.11 -15.65 7.32
C SER A 154 -5.34 -16.25 8.01
N GLU A 155 -5.40 -16.16 9.35
CA GLU A 155 -6.57 -16.59 10.12
C GLU A 155 -7.84 -15.80 9.76
N ILE A 156 -7.70 -14.50 9.49
CA ILE A 156 -8.80 -13.64 9.04
C ILE A 156 -9.30 -14.10 7.67
N GLU A 157 -8.40 -14.29 6.71
CA GLU A 157 -8.72 -14.72 5.33
C GLU A 157 -9.46 -16.07 5.33
N GLU A 158 -8.95 -17.05 6.06
CA GLU A 158 -9.60 -18.36 6.22
C GLU A 158 -11.03 -18.22 6.78
N ARG A 159 -11.23 -17.38 7.80
CA ARG A 159 -12.55 -17.13 8.39
C ARG A 159 -13.47 -16.32 7.49
N LEU A 160 -12.93 -15.52 6.59
CA LEU A 160 -13.68 -14.84 5.54
C LEU A 160 -14.02 -15.78 4.36
N GLY A 161 -13.57 -17.04 4.40
CA GLY A 161 -13.88 -18.07 3.42
C GLY A 161 -13.07 -17.97 2.13
N PHE A 162 -11.85 -17.43 2.20
CA PHE A 162 -10.88 -17.52 1.12
C PHE A 162 -10.38 -18.96 1.03
N ASP A 163 -10.13 -19.46 -0.18
CA ASP A 163 -9.56 -20.79 -0.36
C ASP A 163 -8.09 -20.84 0.09
N ALA A 164 -7.61 -22.05 0.38
CA ALA A 164 -6.27 -22.26 0.95
C ALA A 164 -5.15 -21.78 0.02
N GLU A 165 -5.32 -21.92 -1.30
CA GLU A 165 -4.32 -21.48 -2.29
C GLU A 165 -4.18 -19.95 -2.27
N MET A 166 -5.30 -19.23 -2.25
CA MET A 166 -5.31 -17.77 -2.15
C MET A 166 -4.70 -17.28 -0.83
N VAL A 167 -5.02 -17.93 0.29
CA VAL A 167 -4.44 -17.61 1.61
C VAL A 167 -2.92 -17.79 1.59
N ASP A 168 -2.43 -18.93 1.08
CA ASP A 168 -1.00 -19.21 1.01
C ASP A 168 -0.28 -18.25 0.07
N HIS A 169 -0.87 -17.91 -1.07
CA HIS A 169 -0.34 -16.92 -2.00
C HIS A 169 -0.20 -15.54 -1.33
N MET A 170 -1.26 -15.06 -0.66
CA MET A 170 -1.23 -13.76 0.03
C MET A 170 -0.22 -13.75 1.18
N ARG A 171 -0.15 -14.83 1.96
CA ARG A 171 0.81 -15.01 3.05
C ARG A 171 2.25 -14.97 2.55
N ALA A 172 2.54 -15.64 1.43
CA ALA A 172 3.86 -15.64 0.79
C ALA A 172 4.23 -14.25 0.28
N HIS A 173 3.30 -13.57 -0.40
CA HIS A 173 3.52 -12.23 -0.93
C HIS A 173 3.80 -11.22 0.19
N ARG A 174 3.03 -11.24 1.29
CA ARG A 174 3.28 -10.39 2.47
C ARG A 174 4.65 -10.63 3.08
N SER A 175 5.06 -11.89 3.25
CA SER A 175 6.38 -12.25 3.81
C SER A 175 7.53 -11.78 2.93
N SER A 176 7.43 -12.03 1.62
CA SER A 176 8.44 -11.64 0.64
C SER A 176 8.60 -10.12 0.58
N ASN A 177 7.49 -9.39 0.43
CA ASN A 177 7.49 -7.93 0.40
C ASN A 177 8.04 -7.33 1.68
N TYR A 178 7.65 -7.84 2.85
CA TYR A 178 8.20 -7.39 4.12
C TYR A 178 9.72 -7.48 4.12
N ALA A 179 10.26 -8.65 3.76
CA ALA A 179 11.70 -8.88 3.77
C ALA A 179 12.43 -7.97 2.76
N PHE A 180 11.90 -7.85 1.55
CA PHE A 180 12.48 -7.04 0.47
C PHE A 180 12.48 -5.55 0.81
N TYR A 181 11.33 -4.97 1.15
CA TYR A 181 11.23 -3.53 1.39
C TYR A 181 11.82 -3.09 2.73
N SER A 182 11.97 -3.97 3.70
CA SER A 182 12.73 -3.68 4.92
C SER A 182 14.20 -3.36 4.63
N GLN A 183 14.78 -3.88 3.53
CA GLN A 183 16.15 -3.55 3.13
C GLN A 183 16.29 -2.06 2.75
N ALA A 184 15.25 -1.45 2.18
CA ALA A 184 15.24 -0.03 1.84
C ALA A 184 15.11 0.84 3.10
N VAL A 185 14.24 0.46 4.05
CA VAL A 185 14.04 1.19 5.31
C VAL A 185 15.31 1.20 6.18
N HIS A 186 16.04 0.08 6.22
CA HIS A 186 17.26 -0.05 7.01
C HIS A 186 18.53 0.31 6.23
N HIS A 187 18.41 0.84 5.01
CA HIS A 187 19.55 1.25 4.17
C HIS A 187 20.60 0.16 4.03
N SER A 188 20.17 -1.09 3.79
CA SER A 188 21.13 -2.17 3.55
C SER A 188 22.08 -1.78 2.42
N TYR A 189 23.33 -2.26 2.48
CA TYR A 189 24.33 -1.93 1.47
C TYR A 189 23.81 -2.15 0.04
N ILE A 190 23.21 -3.32 -0.22
CA ILE A 190 22.68 -3.67 -1.54
C ILE A 190 21.53 -2.76 -1.94
N ALA A 191 20.53 -2.53 -1.06
CA ALA A 191 19.39 -1.68 -1.40
C ALA A 191 19.82 -0.22 -1.66
N THR A 192 20.77 0.29 -0.86
CA THR A 192 21.32 1.64 -1.03
C THR A 192 22.09 1.75 -2.34
N THR A 193 23.01 0.82 -2.63
CA THR A 193 23.81 0.86 -3.85
C THR A 193 22.94 0.68 -5.09
N VAL A 194 22.16 -0.40 -5.17
CA VAL A 194 21.30 -0.69 -6.33
C VAL A 194 20.22 0.37 -6.50
N GLY A 195 19.58 0.78 -5.40
CA GLY A 195 18.52 1.78 -5.41
C GLY A 195 19.00 3.21 -5.73
N SER A 196 20.31 3.44 -5.77
CA SER A 196 20.89 4.72 -6.22
C SER A 196 20.98 4.83 -7.74
N TYR A 197 20.90 3.72 -8.47
CA TYR A 197 20.94 3.71 -9.93
C TYR A 197 19.54 3.74 -10.54
N SER A 198 19.44 4.31 -11.74
CA SER A 198 18.20 4.45 -12.50
C SER A 198 18.32 3.68 -13.82
N PRO A 199 18.06 2.36 -13.83
CA PRO A 199 18.06 1.60 -15.08
C PRO A 199 17.00 2.13 -16.04
N ARG A 200 17.29 2.21 -17.34
CA ARG A 200 16.33 2.69 -18.34
C ARG A 200 15.39 1.59 -18.80
N PHE A 201 14.28 1.95 -19.44
CA PHE A 201 13.32 0.98 -19.99
C PHE A 201 13.85 0.25 -21.22
N ASP A 202 14.88 0.77 -21.89
CA ASP A 202 15.56 0.10 -23.01
C ASP A 202 16.60 -0.95 -22.55
N GLY A 203 16.73 -1.18 -21.24
CA GLY A 203 17.68 -2.13 -20.66
C GLY A 203 19.10 -1.61 -20.50
N SER A 204 19.39 -0.39 -20.95
CA SER A 204 20.68 0.26 -20.69
C SER A 204 20.77 0.74 -19.24
N TRP A 205 21.99 0.68 -18.70
CA TRP A 205 22.26 1.20 -17.36
C TRP A 205 22.52 2.71 -17.44
N HIS A 206 21.91 3.46 -16.52
CA HIS A 206 22.12 4.90 -16.39
C HIS A 206 22.62 5.30 -15.01
N SER A 207 23.01 6.57 -14.96
CA SER A 207 23.61 7.30 -13.85
C SER A 207 22.82 7.22 -12.55
N LEU A 208 23.38 7.85 -11.51
CA LEU A 208 22.71 8.03 -10.22
C LEU A 208 21.35 8.73 -10.42
N GLY A 209 20.28 8.15 -9.85
CA GLY A 209 18.91 8.67 -9.89
C GLY A 209 18.61 9.69 -8.79
N VAL A 210 19.53 10.64 -8.55
CA VAL A 210 19.53 11.52 -7.36
C VAL A 210 18.22 12.30 -7.20
N PHE A 211 17.63 12.76 -8.30
CA PHE A 211 16.38 13.54 -8.31
C PHE A 211 15.28 12.88 -9.15
N GLY A 212 15.40 11.57 -9.35
CA GLY A 212 14.55 10.79 -10.23
C GLY A 212 15.17 10.61 -11.61
N GLY A 213 14.30 10.49 -12.61
CA GLY A 213 14.69 10.21 -13.99
C GLY A 213 14.03 8.94 -14.52
N GLU A 214 14.39 8.56 -15.73
CA GLU A 214 13.91 7.31 -16.32
C GLU A 214 14.41 6.11 -15.48
N ASN A 215 13.48 5.37 -14.87
CA ASN A 215 13.81 4.27 -13.96
C ASN A 215 12.86 3.08 -14.15
N ALA A 216 13.29 2.04 -14.86
CA ALA A 216 12.53 0.80 -15.06
C ALA A 216 12.32 0.00 -13.76
N ALA A 217 13.16 0.19 -12.73
CA ALA A 217 13.01 -0.54 -11.47
C ALA A 217 11.70 -0.22 -10.74
N VAL A 218 11.08 0.94 -11.03
CA VAL A 218 9.80 1.35 -10.43
C VAL A 218 8.65 0.41 -10.79
N GLU A 219 8.74 -0.36 -11.88
CA GLU A 219 7.69 -1.30 -12.28
C GLU A 219 7.42 -2.35 -11.19
N THR A 220 8.48 -2.95 -10.63
CA THR A 220 8.35 -3.95 -9.57
C THR A 220 7.73 -3.34 -8.32
N THR A 221 8.11 -2.10 -8.00
CA THR A 221 7.57 -1.39 -6.84
C THR A 221 6.11 -0.99 -7.06
N PHE A 222 5.71 -0.58 -8.28
CA PHE A 222 4.31 -0.37 -8.65
C PHE A 222 3.48 -1.65 -8.49
N ARG A 223 3.98 -2.80 -8.98
CA ARG A 223 3.29 -4.09 -8.85
C ARG A 223 3.00 -4.41 -7.38
N SER A 224 3.99 -4.21 -6.51
CA SER A 224 3.82 -4.42 -5.07
C SER A 224 2.87 -3.43 -4.41
N LEU A 225 2.96 -2.14 -4.75
CA LEU A 225 2.02 -1.13 -4.26
C LEU A 225 0.60 -1.49 -4.66
N ASN A 226 0.38 -1.78 -5.95
CA ASN A 226 -0.92 -2.16 -6.49
C ASN A 226 -1.48 -3.43 -5.85
N PHE A 227 -0.66 -4.48 -5.65
CA PHE A 227 -1.09 -5.66 -4.90
C PHE A 227 -1.52 -5.28 -3.48
N THR A 228 -0.73 -4.46 -2.78
CA THR A 228 -1.01 -4.07 -1.41
C THR A 228 -2.36 -3.34 -1.30
N LEU A 229 -2.63 -2.41 -2.20
CA LEU A 229 -3.88 -1.64 -2.19
C LEU A 229 -5.09 -2.47 -2.64
N TRP A 230 -4.91 -3.32 -3.67
CA TRP A 230 -5.93 -4.26 -4.11
C TRP A 230 -6.30 -5.25 -3.00
N TYR A 231 -5.30 -5.88 -2.39
CA TYR A 231 -5.46 -6.80 -1.27
C TYR A 231 -6.17 -6.11 -0.09
N PHE A 232 -5.73 -4.90 0.26
CA PHE A 232 -6.36 -4.11 1.32
C PHE A 232 -7.84 -3.91 1.05
N LEU A 233 -8.21 -3.41 -0.13
CA LEU A 233 -9.60 -3.13 -0.48
C LEU A 233 -10.43 -4.42 -0.50
N LEU A 234 -9.90 -5.51 -1.07
CA LEU A 234 -10.57 -6.80 -1.11
C LEU A 234 -10.92 -7.32 0.29
N VAL A 235 -9.94 -7.35 1.20
CA VAL A 235 -10.15 -7.86 2.55
C VAL A 235 -10.96 -6.88 3.40
N PHE A 236 -10.77 -5.56 3.22
CA PHE A 236 -11.54 -4.53 3.92
C PHE A 236 -13.04 -4.70 3.68
N PHE A 237 -13.47 -4.78 2.42
CA PHE A 237 -14.89 -4.99 2.10
C PHE A 237 -15.40 -6.37 2.52
N ALA A 238 -14.56 -7.41 2.44
CA ALA A 238 -14.93 -8.73 2.95
C ALA A 238 -15.16 -8.72 4.47
N ILE A 239 -14.36 -7.98 5.26
CA ILE A 239 -14.57 -7.80 6.70
C ILE A 239 -15.90 -7.10 6.96
N LEU A 240 -16.21 -6.02 6.24
CA LEU A 240 -17.47 -5.31 6.41
C LEU A 240 -18.69 -6.19 6.12
N ASP A 241 -18.67 -6.89 4.99
CA ASP A 241 -19.81 -7.70 4.53
C ASP A 241 -19.93 -9.02 5.30
N LYS A 242 -18.86 -9.83 5.35
CA LYS A 242 -18.92 -11.20 5.89
C LYS A 242 -18.80 -11.25 7.41
N HIS A 243 -17.94 -10.41 8.01
CA HIS A 243 -17.68 -10.46 9.45
C HIS A 243 -18.64 -9.56 10.22
N HIS A 244 -18.72 -8.27 9.87
CA HIS A 244 -19.58 -7.33 10.59
C HIS A 244 -21.03 -7.29 10.09
N ARG A 245 -21.29 -7.74 8.85
CA ARG A 245 -22.60 -7.61 8.18
C ARG A 245 -23.09 -6.16 8.14
N ILE A 246 -22.16 -5.22 8.00
CA ILE A 246 -22.43 -3.79 7.98
C ILE A 246 -22.55 -3.33 6.53
N ARG A 247 -23.59 -2.56 6.24
CA ARG A 247 -23.76 -1.81 5.00
C ARG A 247 -23.97 -0.34 5.33
N PRO A 248 -23.38 0.60 4.57
CA PRO A 248 -23.68 2.01 4.74
C PRO A 248 -25.18 2.27 4.59
N ARG A 249 -25.79 2.98 5.54
CA ARG A 249 -27.25 3.24 5.53
C ARG A 249 -27.64 4.13 4.35
N ASN A 250 -26.89 5.21 4.12
CA ASN A 250 -27.07 6.10 2.97
C ASN A 250 -25.87 6.01 2.03
N ALA A 251 -25.79 4.93 1.24
CA ALA A 251 -24.67 4.75 0.30
C ALA A 251 -24.56 5.87 -0.77
N LYS A 252 -25.64 6.60 -1.06
CA LYS A 252 -25.65 7.73 -2.01
C LYS A 252 -25.06 9.03 -1.44
N GLU A 253 -24.88 9.08 -0.13
CA GLU A 253 -24.29 10.21 0.58
C GLU A 253 -22.89 9.82 1.03
N LEU A 254 -22.07 10.82 1.40
CA LEU A 254 -20.76 10.60 2.00
C LEU A 254 -19.83 9.73 1.14
N PHE A 255 -19.85 9.82 -0.19
CA PHE A 255 -18.89 9.15 -1.08
C PHE A 255 -18.86 7.61 -1.06
N TRP A 256 -19.78 6.93 -0.36
CA TRP A 256 -19.79 5.48 -0.28
C TRP A 256 -20.00 4.82 -1.64
N LEU A 257 -20.94 5.35 -2.44
CA LEU A 257 -21.21 4.86 -3.79
C LEU A 257 -19.98 4.97 -4.69
N GLU A 258 -19.29 6.10 -4.65
CA GLU A 258 -18.05 6.35 -5.40
C GLU A 258 -16.96 5.37 -4.94
N ALA A 259 -16.78 5.17 -3.63
CA ALA A 259 -15.85 4.19 -3.11
C ALA A 259 -16.18 2.76 -3.58
N PHE A 260 -17.46 2.36 -3.61
CA PHE A 260 -17.86 1.05 -4.13
C PHE A 260 -17.59 0.90 -5.62
N MET A 261 -17.89 1.93 -6.42
CA MET A 261 -17.60 1.92 -7.85
C MET A 261 -16.09 1.81 -8.11
N LEU A 262 -15.27 2.60 -7.40
CA LEU A 262 -13.82 2.52 -7.55
C LEU A 262 -13.28 1.17 -7.08
N HIS A 263 -13.80 0.61 -5.99
CA HIS A 263 -13.42 -0.73 -5.53
C HIS A 263 -13.64 -1.79 -6.63
N PHE A 264 -14.79 -1.77 -7.29
CA PHE A 264 -15.07 -2.67 -8.41
C PHE A 264 -14.04 -2.49 -9.53
N CYS A 265 -13.79 -1.24 -9.95
CA CYS A 265 -12.80 -0.94 -10.99
C CYS A 265 -11.37 -1.38 -10.60
N VAL A 266 -10.97 -1.20 -9.33
CA VAL A 266 -9.65 -1.64 -8.83
C VAL A 266 -9.54 -3.16 -8.85
N LYS A 267 -10.59 -3.86 -8.40
CA LYS A 267 -10.61 -5.31 -8.35
C LYS A 267 -10.44 -5.90 -9.77
N GLU A 268 -11.27 -5.46 -10.71
CA GLU A 268 -11.22 -5.94 -12.09
C GLU A 268 -9.94 -5.48 -12.80
N GLY A 269 -9.54 -4.23 -12.61
CA GLY A 269 -8.32 -3.67 -13.21
C GLY A 269 -7.05 -4.39 -12.75
N TYR A 270 -6.96 -4.76 -11.47
CA TYR A 270 -5.83 -5.55 -10.96
C TYR A 270 -5.76 -6.93 -11.60
N LEU A 271 -6.89 -7.64 -11.70
CA LEU A 271 -6.96 -8.95 -12.32
C LEU A 271 -6.61 -8.90 -13.80
N LEU A 272 -7.15 -7.92 -14.54
CA LEU A 272 -6.81 -7.73 -15.96
C LEU A 272 -5.31 -7.48 -16.16
N LEU A 273 -4.69 -6.64 -15.32
CA LEU A 273 -3.30 -6.24 -15.47
C LEU A 273 -2.30 -7.33 -15.05
N TYR A 274 -2.61 -8.12 -14.02
CA TYR A 274 -1.63 -9.03 -13.42
C TYR A 274 -1.99 -10.52 -13.51
N THR A 275 -3.23 -10.87 -13.83
CA THR A 275 -3.68 -12.27 -13.95
C THR A 275 -4.29 -12.61 -15.32
N GLY A 276 -4.63 -11.61 -16.13
CA GLY A 276 -5.49 -11.74 -17.33
C GLY A 276 -4.79 -12.02 -18.65
N THR A 277 -3.46 -12.16 -18.67
CA THR A 277 -2.69 -12.49 -19.89
C THR A 277 -1.63 -13.52 -19.54
N ASP A 278 -1.39 -14.47 -20.45
CA ASP A 278 -0.28 -15.43 -20.40
C ASP A 278 1.02 -14.72 -20.02
N ASN A 279 1.35 -14.68 -18.72
CA ASN A 279 2.54 -14.02 -18.22
C ASN A 279 3.65 -15.07 -18.19
N PRO A 280 4.68 -14.99 -19.05
CA PRO A 280 5.74 -15.99 -19.16
C PRO A 280 6.78 -15.85 -18.02
N ILE A 281 6.31 -15.67 -16.79
CA ILE A 281 7.14 -15.35 -15.62
C ILE A 281 7.79 -16.61 -14.99
N GLU A 282 7.43 -17.82 -15.43
CA GLU A 282 8.16 -19.03 -15.01
C GLU A 282 9.42 -19.34 -15.84
N SER A 283 9.73 -18.58 -16.90
CA SER A 283 10.85 -18.93 -17.82
C SER A 283 12.21 -18.27 -17.54
N SER A 284 12.31 -17.26 -16.68
CA SER A 284 13.57 -16.49 -16.52
C SER A 284 14.38 -16.77 -15.23
N ALA A 285 13.96 -17.74 -14.40
CA ALA A 285 14.71 -18.13 -13.20
C ALA A 285 15.96 -19.01 -13.49
N THR A 286 16.29 -19.27 -14.76
CA THR A 286 17.52 -20.01 -15.14
C THR A 286 18.33 -19.19 -16.13
N HIS A 287 19.16 -18.26 -15.65
CA HIS A 287 20.47 -17.91 -16.22
C HIS A 287 20.99 -16.61 -15.58
N THR A 288 21.83 -16.73 -14.55
CA THR A 288 23.00 -15.85 -14.33
C THR A 288 23.85 -16.43 -13.20
N SER A 289 24.44 -17.61 -13.43
CA SER A 289 25.68 -18.02 -12.75
C SER A 289 26.82 -17.91 -13.76
N GLY A 290 27.39 -16.73 -13.89
CA GLY A 290 28.52 -16.44 -14.75
C GLY A 290 29.27 -15.24 -14.21
N ALA A 291 29.91 -15.41 -13.04
CA ALA A 291 30.88 -14.45 -12.56
C ALA A 291 32.11 -14.49 -13.49
N PRO A 292 32.62 -13.34 -13.98
CA PRO A 292 33.93 -13.32 -14.62
C PRO A 292 35.00 -13.44 -13.53
N ALA A 293 35.88 -14.43 -13.69
CA ALA A 293 37.11 -14.51 -12.93
C ALA A 293 38.03 -13.35 -13.33
N ASN A 294 38.49 -12.60 -12.34
CA ASN A 294 39.72 -11.81 -12.36
C ASN A 294 40.49 -12.14 -11.08
#